data_AF-A0A9C9UC90-F1
#
_entry.id   AF-A0A9C9UC90-F1
#
_cell.length_a   1.000
_cell.length_b   1.000
_cell.length_c   1.000
_cell.angle_alpha   90.00
_cell.angle_beta   90.00
_cell.angle_gamma   90.00
#
_symmetry.space_group_name_H-M   'P 1'
#
loop_
_entity.id
_entity.type
_entity.pdbx_description
1 polymer ?
#
loop_
_entity_poly.entity_id
_entity_poly.type
_entity_poly.pdbx_seq_one_letter_code
_entity_poly.pdbx_strand_id
1 'polypeptide(L)'
;MIDRLLSELCSIDYHGDWLRNIVSLRESQNLFDDLSDQPSDWHTAIAAELAAKPADFGDTPIINRPFEQARYCAAIRYPFENWTCSRYSDGNFGVWYGADSLETSIFETTHHWLQFLHDANFQQRPKTIISERRIFQVQCDGLLFDFRPKLADYPQLATPGKYD
;
A
#
# COMPACT_ATOMS: atom_id res chain seq x y z
N MET A 1 2.56 17.64 26.25
CA MET A 1 2.09 16.23 26.29
C MET A 1 2.86 15.39 25.28
N ILE A 2 2.87 15.80 24.00
CA ILE A 2 3.71 15.20 22.95
C ILE A 2 5.21 15.24 23.30
N ASP A 3 5.72 16.37 23.82
CA ASP A 3 7.14 16.49 24.18
C ASP A 3 7.59 15.46 25.22
N ARG A 4 6.69 15.13 26.17
CA ARG A 4 6.95 14.11 27.17
C ARG A 4 6.97 12.71 26.55
N LEU A 5 5.99 12.40 25.70
CA LEU A 5 5.95 11.14 24.96
C LEU A 5 7.25 10.94 24.16
N LEU A 6 7.65 11.94 23.36
CA LEU A 6 8.85 11.87 22.54
C LEU A 6 10.14 11.78 23.36
N SER A 7 10.22 12.50 24.49
CA SER A 7 11.39 12.46 25.37
C SER A 7 11.62 11.13 26.07
N GLU A 8 10.56 10.33 26.22
CA GLU A 8 10.61 9.04 26.91
C GLU A 8 10.60 7.85 25.94
N LEU A 9 10.60 8.08 24.61
CA LEU A 9 10.71 7.03 23.61
C LEU A 9 12.17 6.62 23.45
N CYS A 10 12.39 5.31 23.39
CA CYS A 10 13.67 4.77 22.97
C CYS A 10 13.74 4.77 21.44
N SER A 11 14.83 5.31 20.89
CA SER A 11 15.18 5.17 19.48
C SER A 11 16.28 4.15 19.32
N ILE A 12 16.16 3.29 18.32
CA ILE A 12 17.19 2.33 17.93
C ILE A 12 17.64 2.69 16.51
N ASP A 13 18.95 2.72 16.28
CA ASP A 13 19.50 2.76 14.92
C ASP A 13 19.29 1.38 14.28
N TYR A 14 18.33 1.31 13.37
CA TYR A 14 17.82 0.06 12.80
C TYR A 14 18.37 -0.15 11.39
N HIS A 15 18.86 -1.36 11.16
CA HIS A 15 19.31 -1.86 9.87
C HIS A 15 18.72 -3.25 9.65
N GLY A 16 17.77 -3.38 8.75
CA GLY A 16 17.13 -4.67 8.52
C GLY A 16 16.00 -4.64 7.51
N ASP A 17 15.42 -5.82 7.29
CA ASP A 17 14.43 -6.02 6.26
C ASP A 17 13.00 -5.94 6.80
N TRP A 18 12.15 -5.25 6.05
CA TRP A 18 10.71 -5.17 6.28
C TRP A 18 9.94 -5.72 5.09
N LEU A 19 8.75 -6.24 5.35
CA LEU A 19 7.86 -6.80 4.33
C LEU A 19 6.74 -5.81 4.00
N ARG A 20 6.64 -5.45 2.72
CA ARG A 20 5.52 -4.67 2.19
C ARG A 20 4.58 -5.54 1.37
N ASN A 21 3.30 -5.53 1.75
CA ASN A 21 2.27 -6.35 1.14
C ASN A 21 1.30 -5.50 0.30
N ILE A 22 1.35 -5.63 -1.03
CA ILE A 22 0.62 -4.78 -1.97
C ILE A 22 -0.35 -5.62 -2.82
N VAL A 23 -1.53 -5.07 -3.11
CA VAL A 23 -2.46 -5.64 -4.10
C VAL A 23 -1.75 -5.78 -5.44
N SER A 24 -1.91 -6.92 -6.10
CA SER A 24 -1.33 -7.17 -7.42
C SER A 24 -2.26 -8.04 -8.25
N LEU A 25 -2.05 -8.06 -9.55
CA LEU A 25 -2.59 -9.07 -10.45
C LEU A 25 -1.47 -10.06 -10.79
N ARG A 26 -1.78 -11.36 -10.80
CA ARG A 26 -0.90 -12.44 -11.27
C ARG A 26 -1.10 -12.69 -12.76
N GLU A 27 -2.35 -12.66 -13.20
CA GLU A 27 -2.75 -12.80 -14.60
C GLU A 27 -3.12 -11.44 -15.17
N SER A 28 -2.75 -11.18 -16.42
CA SER A 28 -3.14 -9.96 -17.11
C SER A 28 -4.64 -9.97 -17.35
N GLN A 29 -5.31 -8.88 -17.01
CA GLN A 29 -6.74 -8.70 -17.24
C GLN A 29 -6.98 -7.48 -18.14
N ASN A 30 -8.08 -7.51 -18.89
CA ASN A 30 -8.54 -6.32 -19.58
C ASN A 30 -9.32 -5.46 -18.58
N LEU A 31 -8.78 -4.31 -18.20
CA LEU A 31 -9.38 -3.44 -17.18
C LEU A 31 -10.62 -2.67 -17.67
N PHE A 32 -10.99 -2.81 -18.94
CA PHE A 32 -12.07 -2.05 -19.57
C PHE A 32 -13.23 -2.93 -20.05
N ASP A 33 -13.15 -4.25 -19.84
CA ASP A 33 -14.17 -5.20 -20.30
C ASP A 33 -15.50 -5.07 -19.55
N ASP A 34 -15.50 -4.45 -18.36
CA ASP A 34 -16.67 -4.15 -17.55
C ASP A 34 -17.33 -2.80 -17.88
N LEU A 35 -16.65 -1.94 -18.65
CA LEU A 35 -17.16 -0.61 -19.01
C LEU A 35 -17.98 -0.57 -20.31
N SER A 36 -17.78 -1.54 -21.21
CA SER A 36 -18.51 -1.64 -22.48
C SER A 36 -18.54 -3.09 -22.98
N ASP A 37 -19.59 -3.49 -23.71
CA ASP A 37 -19.66 -4.79 -24.38
C ASP A 37 -18.92 -4.80 -25.75
N GLN A 38 -18.45 -3.65 -26.23
CA GLN A 38 -17.84 -3.51 -27.55
C GLN A 38 -16.31 -3.53 -27.48
N PRO A 39 -15.62 -4.49 -28.13
CA PRO A 39 -14.17 -4.57 -28.11
C PRO A 39 -13.46 -3.32 -28.65
N SER A 40 -14.07 -2.56 -29.56
CA SER A 40 -13.53 -1.29 -30.08
C SER A 40 -13.36 -0.22 -28.99
N ASP A 41 -14.25 -0.23 -28.01
CA ASP A 41 -14.25 0.76 -26.93
C ASP A 41 -13.09 0.47 -25.97
N TRP A 42 -12.80 -0.81 -25.73
CA TRP A 42 -11.65 -1.23 -24.93
C TRP A 42 -10.34 -0.79 -25.57
N HIS A 43 -10.18 -0.99 -26.88
CA HIS A 43 -8.99 -0.54 -27.61
C HIS A 43 -8.82 0.98 -27.52
N THR A 44 -9.93 1.72 -27.61
CA THR A 44 -9.93 3.18 -27.48
C THR A 44 -9.49 3.61 -26.08
N ALA A 45 -10.02 2.96 -25.04
CA ALA A 45 -9.66 3.23 -23.65
C ALA A 45 -8.18 2.91 -23.36
N ILE A 46 -7.69 1.76 -23.83
CA ILE A 46 -6.27 1.38 -23.72
C ILE A 46 -5.38 2.42 -24.41
N ALA A 47 -5.73 2.86 -25.62
CA ALA A 47 -4.96 3.87 -26.35
C ALA A 47 -4.92 5.20 -25.59
N ALA A 48 -6.04 5.63 -25.01
CA ALA A 48 -6.10 6.84 -24.19
C ALA A 48 -5.25 6.71 -22.91
N GLU A 49 -5.30 5.56 -22.23
CA GLU A 49 -4.49 5.29 -21.04
C GLU A 49 -2.98 5.33 -21.37
N LEU A 50 -2.57 4.68 -22.47
CA LEU A 50 -1.18 4.67 -22.93
C LEU A 50 -0.69 6.08 -23.29
N ALA A 51 -1.54 6.90 -23.91
CA ALA A 51 -1.20 8.28 -24.27
C ALA A 51 -1.04 9.20 -23.04
N ALA A 52 -1.74 8.92 -21.95
CA ALA A 52 -1.66 9.69 -20.70
C ALA A 52 -0.52 9.21 -19.77
N LYS A 53 -0.03 7.98 -19.97
CA LYS A 53 1.05 7.42 -19.16
C LYS A 53 2.36 8.20 -19.41
N PRO A 54 3.18 8.43 -18.36
CA PRO A 54 4.50 9.04 -18.52
C PRO A 54 5.35 8.26 -19.53
N ALA A 55 6.27 8.95 -20.22
CA ALA A 55 7.08 8.37 -21.30
C ALA A 55 7.82 7.07 -20.91
N ASP A 56 8.13 6.90 -19.63
CA ASP A 56 8.72 5.68 -19.05
C ASP A 56 7.83 4.41 -19.16
N PHE A 57 6.59 4.55 -19.62
CA PHE A 57 5.57 3.50 -19.73
C PHE A 57 5.10 3.23 -21.18
N GLY A 58 5.73 3.83 -22.19
CA GLY A 58 5.35 3.66 -23.62
C GLY A 58 5.84 2.37 -24.30
N ASP A 59 5.61 2.26 -25.61
CA ASP A 59 5.85 1.07 -26.48
C ASP A 59 7.32 0.63 -26.66
N THR A 60 8.26 1.24 -25.93
CA THR A 60 9.68 0.90 -26.08
C THR A 60 9.95 -0.43 -25.39
N PRO A 61 10.66 -1.39 -26.03
CA PRO A 61 10.88 -2.71 -25.47
C PRO A 61 11.41 -2.69 -24.03
N ILE A 62 10.81 -3.55 -23.21
CA ILE A 62 11.01 -3.76 -21.76
C ILE A 62 12.49 -3.95 -21.36
N ILE A 63 13.41 -4.19 -22.30
CA ILE A 63 14.84 -4.39 -22.06
C ILE A 63 15.47 -3.19 -21.32
N ASN A 64 14.98 -1.96 -21.57
CA ASN A 64 15.45 -0.74 -20.91
C ASN A 64 14.57 -0.29 -19.74
N ARG A 65 13.55 -1.07 -19.39
CA ARG A 65 12.75 -0.86 -18.19
C ARG A 65 13.33 -1.79 -17.13
N PRO A 66 14.28 -1.35 -16.30
CA PRO A 66 14.80 -2.23 -15.26
C PRO A 66 13.58 -2.64 -14.43
N PHE A 67 13.30 -3.94 -14.38
CA PHE A 67 12.22 -4.51 -13.56
C PHE A 67 12.31 -3.98 -12.11
N GLU A 68 13.51 -3.57 -11.69
CA GLU A 68 13.81 -2.86 -10.46
C GLU A 68 13.11 -1.51 -10.31
N GLN A 69 13.00 -0.66 -11.34
CA GLN A 69 12.33 0.63 -11.21
C GLN A 69 10.83 0.46 -10.99
N ALA A 70 10.15 -0.39 -11.76
CA ALA A 70 8.73 -0.67 -11.53
C ALA A 70 8.48 -1.30 -10.15
N ARG A 71 9.37 -2.19 -9.70
CA ARG A 71 9.34 -2.76 -8.35
C ARG A 71 9.59 -1.71 -7.27
N TYR A 72 10.55 -0.81 -7.46
CA TYR A 72 10.86 0.30 -6.56
C TYR A 72 9.70 1.29 -6.47
N CYS A 73 9.10 1.65 -7.59
CA CYS A 73 7.95 2.54 -7.64
C CYS A 73 6.79 1.96 -6.83
N ALA A 74 6.47 0.68 -7.05
CA ALA A 74 5.43 -0.01 -6.32
C ALA A 74 5.78 -0.18 -4.82
N ALA A 75 6.99 -0.65 -4.51
CA ALA A 75 7.38 -1.04 -3.17
C ALA A 75 7.82 0.11 -2.27
N ILE A 76 8.27 1.25 -2.83
CA ILE A 76 8.88 2.34 -2.04
C ILE A 76 8.32 3.69 -2.46
N ARG A 77 8.46 4.10 -3.73
CA ARG A 77 8.27 5.50 -4.16
C ARG A 77 6.82 6.00 -4.01
N TYR A 78 5.85 5.20 -4.41
CA TYR A 78 4.44 5.59 -4.52
C TYR A 78 3.87 6.37 -3.32
N PRO A 79 3.95 5.90 -2.06
CA PRO A 79 3.40 6.61 -0.90
C PRO A 79 4.06 7.96 -0.60
N PHE A 80 5.27 8.20 -1.11
CA PHE A 80 5.98 9.48 -0.92
C PHE A 80 5.64 10.50 -2.01
N GLU A 81 5.01 10.08 -3.10
CA GLU A 81 4.53 10.96 -4.19
C GLU A 81 3.00 11.15 -4.15
N ASN A 82 2.28 10.23 -3.49
CA ASN A 82 0.81 10.21 -3.44
C ASN A 82 0.35 10.17 -1.99
N TRP A 83 0.37 11.33 -1.32
CA TRP A 83 0.04 11.41 0.10
C TRP A 83 -1.46 11.22 0.33
N THR A 84 -1.79 10.43 1.34
CA THR A 84 -3.18 10.11 1.71
C THR A 84 -3.33 10.21 3.22
N CYS A 85 -4.50 10.67 3.68
CA CYS A 85 -4.87 10.54 5.09
C CYS A 85 -4.88 9.06 5.50
N SER A 86 -4.28 8.74 6.63
CA SER A 86 -4.10 7.38 7.15
C SER A 86 -3.95 7.41 8.67
N ARG A 87 -3.75 6.24 9.29
CA ARG A 87 -3.50 6.14 10.75
C ARG A 87 -2.33 7.01 11.23
N TYR A 88 -1.31 7.19 10.40
CA TYR A 88 -0.05 7.84 10.79
C TYR A 88 0.24 9.12 9.99
N SER A 89 -0.69 9.61 9.18
CA SER A 89 -0.54 10.87 8.44
C SER A 89 -1.89 11.51 8.22
N ASP A 90 -1.94 12.82 8.42
CA ASP A 90 -3.07 13.70 8.09
C ASP A 90 -3.16 13.99 6.58
N GLY A 91 -2.29 13.40 5.77
CA GLY A 91 -2.20 13.63 4.32
C GLY A 91 -1.17 14.68 3.93
N ASN A 92 -0.50 15.34 4.88
CA ASN A 92 0.54 16.33 4.58
C ASN A 92 1.93 15.72 4.34
N PHE A 93 2.08 14.42 4.54
CA PHE A 93 3.31 13.68 4.24
C PHE A 93 3.04 12.22 3.91
N GLY A 94 3.97 11.61 3.18
CA GLY A 94 3.91 10.21 2.78
C GLY A 94 4.26 9.25 3.91
N VAL A 95 3.50 8.16 4.02
CA VAL A 95 3.75 7.09 4.99
C VAL A 95 3.93 5.76 4.27
N TRP A 96 5.03 5.08 4.58
CA TRP A 96 5.28 3.73 4.13
C TRP A 96 4.87 2.73 5.21
N TYR A 97 4.05 1.75 4.85
CA TYR A 97 3.61 0.68 5.75
C TYR A 97 4.32 -0.63 5.40
N GLY A 98 4.88 -1.28 6.43
CA GLY A 98 5.45 -2.62 6.34
C GLY A 98 5.34 -3.37 7.67
N ALA A 99 5.63 -4.66 7.62
CA ALA A 99 5.63 -5.55 8.79
C ALA A 99 6.97 -6.28 8.90
N ASP A 100 7.34 -6.67 10.12
CA ASP A 100 8.52 -7.46 10.43
C ASP A 100 8.36 -8.96 10.09
N SER A 101 7.12 -9.38 9.82
CA SER A 101 6.72 -10.77 9.61
C SER A 101 5.62 -10.87 8.56
N LEU A 102 5.62 -12.00 7.83
CA LEU A 102 4.65 -12.24 6.77
C LEU A 102 3.24 -12.36 7.36
N GLU A 103 3.11 -13.06 8.48
CA GLU A 103 1.88 -13.29 9.22
C GLU A 103 1.23 -11.95 9.59
N THR A 104 1.97 -11.03 10.19
CA THR A 104 1.49 -9.70 10.55
C THR A 104 1.02 -8.94 9.32
N SER A 105 1.78 -9.00 8.21
CA SER A 105 1.38 -8.36 6.95
C SER A 105 0.06 -8.91 6.39
N ILE A 106 -0.20 -10.22 6.57
CA ILE A 106 -1.41 -10.90 6.11
C ILE A 106 -2.59 -10.51 7.02
N PHE A 107 -2.41 -10.51 8.34
CA PHE A 107 -3.47 -10.13 9.27
C PHE A 107 -3.90 -8.67 9.09
N GLU A 108 -2.95 -7.73 8.99
CA GLU A 108 -3.25 -6.31 8.77
C GLU A 108 -3.99 -6.10 7.44
N THR A 109 -3.50 -6.75 6.37
CA THR A 109 -4.16 -6.70 5.06
C THR A 109 -5.58 -7.26 5.12
N THR A 110 -5.78 -8.41 5.78
CA THR A 110 -7.09 -9.05 5.89
C THR A 110 -8.05 -8.17 6.67
N HIS A 111 -7.58 -7.54 7.75
CA HIS A 111 -8.37 -6.61 8.56
C HIS A 111 -8.92 -5.45 7.73
N HIS A 112 -8.05 -4.72 7.03
CA HIS A 112 -8.47 -3.59 6.19
C HIS A 112 -9.30 -4.02 4.99
N TRP A 113 -9.00 -5.18 4.41
CA TRP A 113 -9.76 -5.70 3.28
C TRP A 113 -11.18 -6.09 3.68
N LEU A 114 -11.37 -6.69 4.86
CA LEU A 114 -12.70 -7.00 5.38
C LEU A 114 -13.52 -5.73 5.66
N GLN A 115 -12.88 -4.66 6.17
CA GLN A 115 -13.54 -3.36 6.35
C GLN A 115 -13.99 -2.78 5.00
N PHE A 116 -13.09 -2.77 4.01
CA PHE A 116 -13.43 -2.32 2.66
C PHE A 116 -14.62 -3.10 2.07
N LEU A 117 -14.63 -4.43 2.22
CA LEU A 117 -15.73 -5.27 1.74
C LEU A 117 -17.04 -5.02 2.48
N HIS A 118 -16.98 -4.72 3.77
CA HIS A 118 -18.14 -4.34 4.57
C HIS A 118 -18.70 -2.99 4.07
N ASP A 119 -17.85 -1.98 3.91
CA ASP A 119 -18.24 -0.64 3.47
C ASP A 119 -18.82 -0.66 2.04
N ALA A 120 -18.31 -1.56 1.20
CA ALA A 120 -18.82 -1.78 -0.16
C ALA A 120 -20.07 -2.69 -0.22
N ASN A 121 -20.63 -3.12 0.92
CA ASN A 121 -21.77 -4.06 1.03
C ASN A 121 -21.56 -5.40 0.28
N PHE A 122 -20.31 -5.84 0.13
CA PHE A 122 -19.97 -7.07 -0.60
C PHE A 122 -20.27 -8.36 0.20
N GLN A 123 -20.56 -8.24 1.50
CA GLN A 123 -20.91 -9.38 2.35
C GLN A 123 -22.17 -10.15 1.90
N GLN A 124 -23.03 -9.51 1.09
CA GLN A 124 -24.27 -10.09 0.59
C GLN A 124 -24.09 -10.88 -0.73
N ARG A 125 -22.87 -10.91 -1.28
CA ARG A 125 -22.56 -11.60 -2.56
C ARG A 125 -22.18 -13.07 -2.27
N PRO A 126 -22.79 -14.06 -2.94
CA PRO A 126 -22.55 -15.48 -2.67
C PRO A 126 -21.23 -16.03 -3.27
N LYS A 127 -20.28 -15.16 -3.64
CA LYS A 127 -19.06 -15.57 -4.36
C LYS A 127 -17.83 -15.47 -3.46
N THR A 128 -16.96 -16.46 -3.55
CA THR A 128 -15.59 -16.37 -3.00
C THR A 128 -14.88 -15.18 -3.61
N ILE A 129 -14.41 -14.27 -2.76
CA ILE A 129 -13.62 -13.12 -3.20
C ILE A 129 -12.15 -13.50 -3.03
N ILE A 130 -11.38 -13.41 -4.12
CA ILE A 130 -9.95 -13.71 -4.13
C ILE A 130 -9.22 -12.39 -4.38
N SER A 131 -8.25 -12.06 -3.53
CA SER A 131 -7.36 -10.91 -3.72
C SER A 131 -5.93 -11.41 -3.88
N GLU A 132 -5.35 -11.16 -5.04
CA GLU A 132 -3.95 -11.47 -5.31
C GLU A 132 -3.05 -10.36 -4.80
N ARG A 133 -1.90 -10.74 -4.24
CA ARG A 133 -0.98 -9.81 -3.59
C ARG A 133 0.46 -10.19 -3.84
N ARG A 134 1.34 -9.19 -3.77
CA ARG A 134 2.79 -9.34 -3.86
C ARG A 134 3.44 -8.84 -2.58
N ILE A 135 4.35 -9.64 -2.05
CA ILE A 135 5.20 -9.28 -0.91
C ILE A 135 6.54 -8.82 -1.44
N PHE A 136 6.98 -7.66 -0.97
CA PHE A 136 8.32 -7.13 -1.22
C PHE A 136 9.10 -7.12 0.08
N GLN A 137 10.32 -7.64 0.06
CA GLN A 137 11.29 -7.40 1.10
C GLN A 137 12.01 -6.09 0.77
N VAL A 138 12.06 -5.18 1.74
CA VAL A 138 12.64 -3.85 1.61
C VAL A 138 13.61 -3.65 2.77
N GLN A 139 14.88 -3.40 2.43
CA GLN A 139 15.86 -2.99 3.41
C GLN A 139 15.52 -1.59 3.92
N CYS A 140 15.48 -1.43 5.24
CA CYS A 140 15.21 -0.18 5.93
C CYS A 140 16.39 0.15 6.84
N ASP A 141 16.94 1.33 6.63
CA ASP A 141 17.99 1.93 7.46
C ASP A 141 17.44 3.22 8.05
N GLY A 142 17.36 3.32 9.38
CA GLY A 142 16.82 4.52 10.03
C GLY A 142 16.53 4.36 11.51
N LEU A 143 15.97 5.41 12.11
CA LEU A 143 15.60 5.42 13.52
C LEU A 143 14.25 4.71 13.72
N LEU A 144 14.28 3.61 14.47
CA LEU A 144 13.08 2.91 14.91
C LEU A 144 12.66 3.41 16.28
N PHE A 145 11.40 3.86 16.39
CA PHE A 145 10.76 4.25 17.64
C PHE A 145 9.74 3.19 18.07
N ASP A 146 9.92 2.61 19.27
CA ASP A 146 8.97 1.65 19.81
C ASP A 146 7.94 2.32 20.73
N PHE A 147 6.71 2.45 20.23
CA PHE A 147 5.59 3.02 20.96
C PHE A 147 4.83 2.02 21.84
N ARG A 148 5.12 0.71 21.74
CA ARG A 148 4.39 -0.34 22.49
C ARG A 148 4.48 -0.16 24.01
N PRO A 149 5.64 0.20 24.61
CA PRO A 149 5.73 0.45 26.05
C PRO A 149 4.88 1.63 26.52
N LYS A 150 4.49 2.54 25.62
CA LYS A 150 3.73 3.75 25.92
C LYS A 150 2.22 3.57 25.81
N LEU A 151 1.73 2.40 25.36
CA LEU A 151 0.30 2.15 25.18
C LEU A 151 -0.52 2.23 26.48
N ALA A 152 0.07 1.91 27.63
CA ALA A 152 -0.62 2.02 28.92
C ALA A 152 -0.88 3.48 29.32
N ASP A 153 0.09 4.36 29.08
CA ASP A 153 0.02 5.78 29.41
C ASP A 153 -0.72 6.59 28.31
N TYR A 154 -0.68 6.09 27.07
CA TYR A 154 -1.24 6.74 25.88
C TYR A 154 -2.05 5.73 25.03
N PRO A 155 -3.22 5.27 25.52
CA PRO A 155 -4.04 4.27 24.82
C PRO A 155 -4.55 4.74 23.46
N GLN A 156 -4.61 6.05 23.22
CA GLN A 156 -4.95 6.63 21.92
C GLN A 156 -4.03 6.17 20.80
N LEU A 157 -2.77 5.80 21.09
CA LEU A 157 -1.82 5.28 20.11
C LEU A 157 -2.26 3.97 19.45
N ALA A 158 -3.15 3.21 20.10
CA ALA A 158 -3.69 1.97 19.57
C ALA A 158 -5.17 2.08 19.12
N THR A 159 -5.77 3.28 19.15
CA THR A 159 -7.21 3.43 18.87
C THR A 159 -7.51 3.16 17.39
N PRO A 160 -8.30 2.12 17.07
CA PRO A 160 -8.70 1.85 15.69
C PRO A 160 -9.71 2.90 15.20
N GLY A 161 -9.63 3.29 13.93
CA GLY A 161 -10.70 4.05 13.25
C GLY A 161 -10.94 5.49 13.71
N LYS A 162 -10.04 6.09 14.49
CA LYS A 162 -10.02 7.54 14.78
C LYS A 162 -8.63 8.07 14.49
N TYR A 163 -8.51 8.88 13.44
CA TYR A 163 -7.22 9.34 12.90
C TYR A 163 -7.16 10.88 12.85
N ASP A 164 -7.90 11.51 13.77
CA ASP A 164 -8.17 12.94 13.87
C ASP A 164 -7.46 13.53 15.11
#